data_AF-V9G2V9-F1
#
_entry.id   AF-V9G2V9-F1
#
_cell.length_a   1.000
_cell.length_b   1.000
_cell.length_c   1.000
_cell.angle_alpha   90.00
_cell.angle_beta   90.00
_cell.angle_gamma   90.00
#
_symmetry.space_group_name_H-M   'P 1'
#
loop_
_entity.id
_entity.type
_entity.pdbx_description
1 polymer ?
#
loop_
_entity_poly.entity_id
_entity_poly.type
_entity_poly.pdbx_seq_one_letter_code
_entity_poly.pdbx_strand_id
1 'polypeptide(L)'
;MVSILDGMENVSPTKWESMSLGSYSKLVNANANRLYNYPGSLTTPGCDEIVDWWVVQKPITVSPTDFKRLQAQLKELKVTDNGKNARPVLPLNGRKVVSLK
;
A
#
# COMPACT_ATOMS: atom_id res chain seq x y z
N MET A 1 9.52 -16.03 -10.80
CA MET A 1 8.99 -14.67 -11.01
C MET A 1 9.67 -13.81 -9.96
N VAL A 2 10.37 -12.75 -10.37
CA VAL A 2 11.10 -11.88 -9.44
C VAL A 2 10.07 -11.08 -8.62
N SER A 3 10.23 -11.03 -7.30
CA SER A 3 9.32 -10.30 -6.41
C SER A 3 9.60 -8.80 -6.49
N ILE A 4 8.60 -7.94 -6.29
CA ILE A 4 8.79 -6.49 -6.11
C ILE A 4 9.85 -6.22 -5.01
N LEU A 5 9.89 -7.05 -3.98
CA LEU A 5 10.83 -6.93 -2.88
C LEU A 5 12.29 -7.11 -3.31
N ASP A 6 12.56 -7.95 -4.31
CA ASP A 6 13.91 -8.15 -4.84
C ASP A 6 14.40 -6.89 -5.57
N GLY A 7 13.49 -6.15 -6.21
CA GLY A 7 13.82 -4.85 -6.79
C GLY A 7 14.04 -3.77 -5.75
N MET A 8 13.25 -3.78 -4.66
CA MET A 8 13.41 -2.82 -3.56
C MET A 8 14.80 -2.89 -2.92
N GLU A 9 15.48 -4.05 -2.94
CA GLU A 9 16.86 -4.18 -2.44
C GLU A 9 17.89 -3.47 -3.32
N ASN A 10 17.53 -3.18 -4.58
CA ASN A 10 18.44 -2.62 -5.56
C ASN A 10 18.24 -1.12 -5.80
N VAL A 11 17.20 -0.52 -5.21
CA VAL A 11 16.86 0.90 -5.29
C VAL A 11 17.44 1.67 -4.11
N SER A 12 17.94 2.87 -4.37
CA SER A 12 18.35 3.85 -3.35
C SER A 12 17.88 5.25 -3.75
N PRO A 13 17.99 6.28 -2.88
CA PRO A 13 17.61 7.65 -3.23
C PRO A 13 18.31 8.21 -4.48
N THR A 14 19.44 7.63 -4.89
CA THR A 14 20.23 8.06 -6.05
C THR A 14 20.35 6.97 -7.12
N LYS A 15 19.78 5.79 -6.90
CA LYS A 15 19.88 4.63 -7.80
C LYS A 15 18.49 4.08 -8.08
N TRP A 16 18.12 4.07 -9.36
CA TRP A 16 16.88 3.49 -9.85
C TRP A 16 17.12 2.06 -10.34
N GLU A 17 16.10 1.22 -10.28
CA GLU A 17 16.14 -0.16 -10.78
C GLU A 17 14.95 -0.37 -11.73
N SER A 18 15.21 -1.00 -12.89
CA SER A 18 14.14 -1.35 -13.83
C SER A 18 13.66 -2.77 -13.57
N MET A 19 12.35 -2.96 -13.48
CA MET A 19 11.75 -4.26 -13.23
C MET A 19 10.72 -4.63 -14.30
N SER A 20 10.73 -5.89 -14.72
CA SER A 20 9.63 -6.47 -15.50
C SER A 20 8.68 -7.20 -14.57
N LEU A 21 7.59 -6.54 -14.18
CA LEU A 21 6.57 -7.07 -13.29
C LEU A 21 5.38 -7.64 -14.07
N GLY A 22 4.69 -8.62 -13.47
CA GLY A 22 3.38 -9.05 -13.97
C GLY A 22 2.29 -8.00 -13.70
N SER A 23 1.11 -8.19 -14.29
CA SER A 23 -0.04 -7.30 -14.03
C SER A 23 -0.41 -7.25 -12.54
N TYR A 24 -0.48 -6.04 -11.97
CA TYR A 24 -0.91 -5.80 -10.59
C TYR A 24 -2.34 -6.30 -10.32
N SER A 25 -3.18 -6.39 -11.36
CA SER A 25 -4.56 -6.88 -11.24
C SER A 25 -4.64 -8.30 -10.67
N LYS A 26 -3.59 -9.11 -10.87
CA LYS A 26 -3.47 -10.46 -10.28
C LYS A 26 -3.32 -10.44 -8.76
N LEU A 27 -2.83 -9.34 -8.18
CA LEU A 27 -2.71 -9.17 -6.73
C LEU A 27 -4.05 -8.71 -6.12
N VAL A 28 -4.70 -7.72 -6.74
CA VAL A 28 -5.84 -7.02 -6.13
C VAL A 28 -7.16 -7.78 -6.29
N ASN A 29 -7.32 -8.59 -7.35
CA ASN A 29 -8.52 -9.37 -7.70
C ASN A 29 -9.85 -8.78 -7.18
N ALA A 30 -10.08 -7.50 -7.48
CA ALA A 30 -11.20 -6.73 -6.90
C ALA A 30 -12.57 -7.37 -7.19
N ASN A 31 -12.73 -7.98 -8.37
CA ASN A 31 -13.99 -8.59 -8.80
C ASN A 31 -14.39 -9.85 -8.02
N ALA A 32 -13.43 -10.50 -7.34
CA ALA A 32 -13.70 -11.68 -6.53
C ALA A 32 -13.95 -11.33 -5.05
N ASN A 33 -13.83 -10.05 -4.70
CA ASN A 33 -13.71 -9.60 -3.33
C ASN A 33 -14.70 -8.47 -3.03
N ARG A 34 -15.22 -8.46 -1.81
CA ARG A 34 -15.99 -7.32 -1.31
C ARG A 34 -15.12 -6.06 -1.31
N LEU A 35 -15.72 -4.93 -1.66
CA LEU A 35 -15.08 -3.61 -1.66
C LEU A 35 -15.74 -2.69 -0.64
N TYR A 36 -14.93 -1.82 -0.04
CA TYR A 36 -15.43 -0.67 0.72
C TYR A 36 -15.08 0.60 -0.03
N ASN A 37 -16.06 1.49 -0.18
CA ASN A 37 -15.88 2.78 -0.84
C ASN A 37 -16.23 3.93 0.10
N TYR A 38 -15.41 4.98 0.10
CA TYR A 38 -15.69 6.23 0.81
C TYR A 38 -14.84 7.40 0.26
N PRO A 39 -15.37 8.64 0.28
CA PRO A 39 -14.58 9.82 -0.03
C PRO A 39 -13.62 10.16 1.11
N GLY A 40 -12.39 10.53 0.76
CA GLY A 40 -11.36 10.89 1.72
C GLY A 40 -10.27 11.76 1.10
N SER A 41 -9.07 11.66 1.65
CA SER A 41 -7.94 12.47 1.25
C SER A 41 -6.68 11.66 1.01
N LEU A 42 -5.66 12.35 0.49
CA LEU A 42 -4.29 11.87 0.53
C LEU A 42 -3.86 11.62 1.98
N THR A 43 -3.09 10.55 2.21
CA THR A 43 -2.57 10.18 3.53
C THR A 43 -1.20 10.80 3.85
N THR A 44 -0.70 11.64 2.94
CA THR A 44 0.57 12.40 3.04
C THR A 44 0.30 13.90 3.02
N PRO A 45 1.28 14.76 3.37
CA PRO A 45 1.12 16.21 3.36
C PRO A 45 0.54 16.75 2.05
N GLY A 46 -0.20 17.86 2.15
CA GLY A 46 -1.19 18.29 1.15
C GLY A 46 -2.60 17.88 1.60
N CYS A 47 -2.77 16.61 2.00
CA CYS A 47 -4.00 16.10 2.62
C CYS A 47 -5.29 16.41 1.85
N ASP A 48 -5.20 16.63 0.52
CA ASP A 48 -6.32 17.11 -0.29
C ASP A 48 -7.50 16.12 -0.27
N GLU A 49 -8.70 16.62 0.01
CA GLU A 49 -9.95 15.85 0.11
C GLU A 49 -10.57 15.57 -1.27
N ILE A 50 -9.77 14.99 -2.16
CA ILE A 50 -10.10 14.73 -3.56
C ILE A 50 -10.09 13.23 -3.91
N VAL A 51 -9.89 12.36 -2.93
CA VAL A 51 -9.66 10.92 -3.15
C VAL A 51 -10.95 10.14 -2.95
N ASP A 52 -11.32 9.33 -3.94
CA ASP A 52 -12.34 8.29 -3.80
C ASP A 52 -11.66 6.95 -3.47
N TRP A 53 -11.75 6.52 -2.20
CA TRP A 53 -11.05 5.32 -1.73
C TRP A 53 -11.81 4.05 -2.07
N TRP A 54 -11.09 3.06 -2.60
CA TRP A 54 -11.61 1.70 -2.85
C TRP A 54 -10.73 0.68 -2.13
N VAL A 55 -11.26 0.10 -1.05
CA VAL A 55 -10.53 -0.84 -0.19
C VAL A 55 -11.04 -2.25 -0.42
N VAL A 56 -10.18 -3.13 -0.94
CA VAL A 56 -10.49 -4.55 -1.10
C VAL A 56 -10.48 -5.25 0.25
N GLN A 57 -11.57 -5.95 0.60
CA GLN A 57 -11.71 -6.62 1.89
C GLN A 57 -10.73 -7.77 2.06
N LYS A 58 -10.51 -8.56 1.00
CA LYS A 58 -9.63 -9.74 1.07
C LYS A 58 -8.17 -9.29 0.95
N PRO A 59 -7.32 -9.58 1.94
CA PRO A 59 -5.90 -9.22 1.88
C PRO A 59 -5.16 -10.10 0.88
N ILE A 60 -4.05 -9.58 0.36
CA ILE A 60 -3.03 -10.37 -0.32
C ILE A 60 -2.17 -11.09 0.73
N THR A 61 -1.71 -12.30 0.40
CA THR A 61 -0.80 -13.06 1.26
C THR A 61 0.65 -12.78 0.88
N VAL A 62 1.52 -12.76 1.88
CA VAL A 62 2.97 -12.62 1.72
C VAL A 62 3.66 -13.65 2.61
N SER A 63 4.81 -14.17 2.17
CA SER A 63 5.57 -15.10 3.00
C SER A 63 6.10 -14.38 4.26
N PRO A 64 6.26 -15.06 5.40
CA PRO A 64 6.85 -14.44 6.59
C PRO A 64 8.26 -13.89 6.36
N THR A 65 9.04 -14.55 5.51
CA THR A 65 10.40 -14.12 5.13
C THR A 65 10.36 -12.81 4.36
N ASP A 66 9.49 -12.71 3.36
CA ASP A 66 9.30 -11.50 2.57
C ASP A 66 8.75 -10.34 3.39
N PHE A 67 7.82 -10.61 4.31
CA PHE A 67 7.31 -9.59 5.21
C PHE A 67 8.42 -9.01 6.11
N LYS A 68 9.30 -9.87 6.65
CA LYS A 68 10.46 -9.42 7.43
C LYS A 68 11.43 -8.60 6.60
N ARG A 69 11.70 -9.00 5.34
CA ARG A 69 12.54 -8.22 4.40
C ARG A 69 11.98 -6.82 4.20
N LEU A 70 10.68 -6.70 3.90
CA LEU A 70 10.01 -5.41 3.73
C LEU A 70 10.15 -4.53 4.99
N GLN A 71 9.91 -5.09 6.17
CA GLN A 71 10.05 -4.36 7.43
C GLN A 71 11.47 -3.86 7.68
N ALA A 72 12.49 -4.67 7.34
CA ALA A 72 13.88 -4.26 7.46
C ALA A 72 14.21 -3.11 6.49
N GLN A 73 13.82 -3.22 5.22
CA GLN A 73 14.05 -2.18 4.23
C GLN A 73 13.40 -0.85 4.61
N LEU A 74 12.17 -0.86 5.13
CA LEU A 74 11.50 0.37 5.55
C LEU A 74 12.27 1.09 6.66
N LYS A 75 12.93 0.36 7.57
CA LYS A 75 13.72 0.96 8.66
C LYS A 75 14.95 1.73 8.18
N GLU A 76 15.51 1.34 7.04
CA GLU A 76 16.66 2.03 6.43
C GLU A 76 16.27 3.39 5.83
N LEU A 77 14.98 3.61 5.56
CA LEU A 77 14.49 4.84 4.94
C LEU A 77 14.27 5.95 5.99
N LYS A 78 15.03 7.04 5.85
CA LYS A 78 14.96 8.24 6.70
C LYS A 78 13.57 8.91 6.75
N VAL A 79 12.74 8.67 5.73
CA VAL A 79 11.37 9.22 5.65
C VAL A 79 10.39 8.48 6.58
N THR A 80 10.81 7.36 7.16
CA THR A 80 9.98 6.55 8.05
C THR A 80 10.36 6.75 9.52
N ASP A 81 9.40 6.55 10.42
CA ASP A 81 9.64 6.45 11.86
C ASP A 81 10.03 5.01 12.21
N ASN A 82 11.32 4.67 12.04
CA ASN A 82 11.86 3.32 12.28
C ASN A 82 11.03 2.22 11.59
N GLY A 83 10.77 2.41 10.29
CA GLY A 83 9.97 1.51 9.47
C GLY A 83 8.46 1.74 9.55
N LYS A 84 7.98 2.66 10.39
CA LYS A 84 6.58 3.09 10.41
C LYS A 84 6.38 4.25 9.44
N ASN A 85 5.52 4.05 8.46
CA ASN A 85 5.21 5.04 7.42
C ASN A 85 3.70 5.25 7.21
N ALA A 86 2.87 4.72 8.12
CA ALA A 86 1.43 4.84 8.04
C ALA A 86 0.92 6.00 8.92
N ARG A 87 0.07 6.84 8.33
CA ARG A 87 -0.70 7.84 9.09
C ARG A 87 -1.69 7.13 10.04
N PRO A 88 -1.93 7.65 11.26
CA PRO A 88 -2.98 7.14 12.14
C PRO A 88 -4.37 7.19 11.49
N VAL A 89 -5.27 6.33 11.96
CA VAL A 89 -6.68 6.37 11.55
C VAL A 89 -7.32 7.71 11.94
N LEU A 90 -8.23 8.19 11.10
CA LEU A 90 -8.93 9.46 11.31
C LEU A 90 -10.42 9.23 11.57
N PRO A 91 -11.09 10.15 12.28
CA PRO A 91 -12.53 10.06 12.52
C PRO A 91 -13.32 10.17 11.21
N LEU A 92 -14.45 9.45 11.14
CA LEU A 92 -15.32 9.46 9.95
C LEU A 92 -16.05 10.79 9.74
N ASN A 93 -16.31 11.56 10.81
CA ASN A 93 -16.98 12.87 10.74
C ASN A 93 -18.29 12.83 9.92
N GLY A 94 -19.10 11.78 10.10
CA GLY A 94 -20.39 11.62 9.41
C GLY A 94 -20.30 11.03 7.99
N ARG A 95 -19.11 10.80 7.44
CA ARG A 95 -18.94 10.09 6.15
C ARG A 95 -19.50 8.68 6.24
N LYS A 96 -20.20 8.27 5.18
CA LYS A 96 -20.71 6.91 5.03
C LYS A 96 -19.70 6.06 4.28
N VAL A 97 -19.47 4.84 4.78
CA VAL A 97 -18.70 3.81 4.08
C VAL A 97 -19.68 2.85 3.41
N VAL A 98 -19.55 2.69 2.10
CA VAL A 98 -20.39 1.77 1.32
C VAL A 98 -19.68 0.43 1.21
N SER A 99 -20.38 -0.67 1.48
CA SER A 99 -19.90 -2.04 1.25
C SER A 99 -20.53 -2.59 -0.03
N LEU A 100 -19.69 -2.88 -1.02
CA LEU A 100 -20.08 -3.39 -2.34
C LEU A 100 -19.68 -4.87 -2.44
N LYS A 101 -20.60 -5.70 -2.93
CA LYS A 101 -20.32 -7.12 -3.22
C LYS A 101 -19.77 -7.28 -4.62
#